data_AF-S3W5Z5-F1
#
_entry.id   AF-S3W5Z5-F1
#
_cell.length_a   1.000
_cell.length_b   1.000
_cell.length_c   1.000
_cell.angle_alpha   90.00
_cell.angle_beta   90.00
_cell.angle_gamma   90.00
#
_symmetry.space_group_name_H-M   'P 1'
#
loop_
_entity.id
_entity.type
_entity.pdbx_description
1 polymer ?
#
loop_
_entity_poly.entity_id
_entity_poly.type
_entity_poly.pdbx_seq_one_letter_code
_entity_poly.pdbx_strand_id
1 'polypeptide(L)'
;MVRHTHIEKHRTQRIGWLRAAVLGANDGIVSTTSLVIGVAVAEVSSGNVLVAGITGSVAGAMSMAAGEYVSVSSQADTENADLARERRELLQDPELELKELQAIYVDRGLKSNLAKQVAEQLMSGNALAAQVGNANLLKGILRITFWGILAMGHRIRGKNFRRSRINRSPYKNYRLSRFP
;
A
#
# COMPACT_ATOMS: atom_id res chain seq x y z
N MET A 1 -5.79 30.78 23.73
CA MET A 1 -4.69 30.28 22.87
C MET A 1 -5.16 29.00 22.18
N VAL A 2 -5.60 29.11 20.92
CA VAL A 2 -6.18 27.99 20.15
C VAL A 2 -5.02 27.24 19.48
N ARG A 3 -4.83 25.96 19.81
CA ARG A 3 -3.84 25.10 19.14
C ARG A 3 -4.35 24.74 17.75
N HIS A 4 -3.72 25.26 16.70
CA HIS A 4 -3.91 24.77 15.34
C HIS A 4 -3.23 23.41 15.21
N THR A 5 -4.01 22.34 15.20
CA THR A 5 -3.56 21.00 14.82
C THR A 5 -3.32 20.96 13.31
N HIS A 6 -2.07 21.17 12.89
CA HIS A 6 -1.65 20.91 11.52
C HIS A 6 -1.68 19.40 11.27
N ILE A 7 -2.71 18.91 10.58
CA ILE A 7 -2.77 17.54 10.09
C ILE A 7 -1.93 17.48 8.81
N GLU A 8 -0.66 17.12 8.91
CA GLU A 8 0.10 16.69 7.73
C GLU A 8 -0.49 15.37 7.22
N LYS A 9 -1.19 15.43 6.09
CA LYS A 9 -1.59 14.25 5.34
C LYS A 9 -0.35 13.63 4.69
N HIS A 10 0.35 12.74 5.41
CA HIS A 10 1.47 11.98 4.90
C HIS A 10 1.13 11.32 3.55
N ARG A 11 1.77 11.78 2.47
CA ARG A 11 1.60 11.25 1.10
C ARG A 11 2.02 9.78 0.97
N THR A 12 2.86 9.29 1.86
CA THR A 12 3.40 7.91 1.88
C THR A 12 2.31 6.84 1.98
N GLN A 13 1.26 7.09 2.78
CA GLN A 13 0.10 6.20 2.92
C GLN A 13 -0.75 6.09 1.64
N ARG A 14 -0.60 7.05 0.72
CA ARG A 14 -1.25 6.99 -0.60
C ARG A 14 -0.44 6.19 -1.63
N ILE A 15 0.82 5.91 -1.38
CA ILE A 15 1.67 5.19 -2.34
C ILE A 15 1.40 3.67 -2.25
N GLY A 16 1.19 3.13 -1.05
CA GLY A 16 0.94 1.70 -0.84
C GLY A 16 -0.29 1.14 -1.57
N TRP A 17 -1.45 1.80 -1.42
CA TRP A 17 -2.68 1.35 -2.10
C TRP A 17 -2.61 1.51 -3.62
N LEU A 18 -1.95 2.56 -4.09
CA LEU A 18 -1.80 2.80 -5.52
C LEU A 18 -0.92 1.71 -6.13
N ARG A 19 0.16 1.31 -5.45
CA ARG A 19 1.03 0.22 -5.88
C ARG A 19 0.28 -1.10 -5.97
N ALA A 20 -0.48 -1.46 -4.93
CA ALA A 20 -1.27 -2.70 -4.92
C ALA A 20 -2.34 -2.70 -6.03
N ALA A 21 -3.04 -1.57 -6.22
CA ALA A 21 -4.05 -1.44 -7.26
C ALA A 21 -3.46 -1.52 -8.67
N VAL A 22 -2.31 -0.88 -8.92
CA VAL A 22 -1.63 -0.91 -10.23
C VAL A 22 -1.10 -2.30 -10.55
N LEU A 23 -0.45 -2.97 -9.59
CA LEU A 23 0.05 -4.34 -9.78
C LEU A 23 -1.11 -5.32 -10.01
N GLY A 24 -2.18 -5.23 -9.20
CA GLY A 24 -3.36 -6.09 -9.39
C GLY A 24 -4.07 -5.85 -10.71
N ALA A 25 -4.17 -4.61 -11.18
CA ALA A 25 -4.75 -4.30 -12.49
C ALA A 25 -3.89 -4.83 -13.64
N ASN A 26 -2.57 -4.67 -13.56
CA ASN A 26 -1.62 -5.19 -14.54
C ASN A 26 -1.71 -6.72 -14.65
N ASP A 27 -1.61 -7.40 -13.51
CA ASP A 27 -1.64 -8.85 -13.43
C ASP A 27 -3.01 -9.38 -13.88
N GLY A 28 -4.11 -8.70 -13.52
CA GLY A 28 -5.46 -9.08 -13.93
C GLY A 28 -5.68 -9.01 -15.44
N ILE A 29 -5.17 -7.97 -16.12
CA ILE A 29 -5.30 -7.85 -17.58
C ILE A 29 -4.45 -8.92 -18.27
N VAL A 30 -3.17 -9.03 -17.91
CA VAL A 30 -2.24 -9.96 -18.56
C VAL A 30 -2.69 -11.41 -18.35
N SER A 31 -3.06 -11.79 -17.12
CA SER A 31 -3.50 -13.15 -16.81
C SER A 31 -4.83 -13.51 -17.49
N THR A 32 -5.83 -12.62 -17.44
CA THR A 32 -7.15 -12.90 -18.05
C THR A 32 -7.06 -12.98 -19.58
N THR A 33 -6.32 -12.07 -20.22
CA THR A 33 -6.13 -12.11 -21.68
C THR A 33 -5.36 -13.35 -22.11
N SER A 34 -4.29 -13.72 -21.40
CA SER A 34 -3.52 -14.93 -21.69
C SER A 34 -4.37 -16.20 -21.51
N LEU A 35 -5.18 -16.27 -20.45
CA LEU A 35 -6.11 -17.37 -20.22
C LEU A 35 -7.15 -17.48 -21.34
N VAL A 36 -7.80 -16.36 -21.70
CA VAL A 36 -8.83 -16.34 -22.75
C VAL A 36 -8.25 -16.74 -24.10
N ILE A 37 -7.07 -16.23 -24.47
CA ILE A 37 -6.38 -16.63 -25.71
C ILE A 37 -6.03 -18.12 -25.68
N GLY A 38 -5.46 -18.62 -24.59
CA GLY A 38 -5.07 -20.03 -24.45
C GLY A 38 -6.26 -20.98 -24.55
N VAL A 39 -7.37 -20.65 -23.88
CA VAL A 39 -8.61 -21.42 -23.97
C VAL A 39 -9.22 -21.32 -25.37
N ALA A 40 -9.23 -20.14 -26.00
CA ALA A 40 -9.79 -19.95 -27.34
C ALA A 40 -9.03 -20.74 -28.43
N VAL A 41 -7.72 -20.93 -28.30
CA VAL A 41 -6.92 -21.76 -29.22
C VAL A 41 -7.28 -23.24 -29.12
N ALA A 42 -7.85 -23.70 -28.00
CA ALA A 42 -8.28 -25.09 -27.81
C ALA A 42 -9.64 -25.43 -28.48
N GLU A 43 -10.08 -24.65 -29.47
CA GLU A 43 -11.31 -24.84 -30.27
C GLU A 43 -12.60 -25.02 -29.44
N VAL A 44 -12.67 -24.44 -28.24
CA VAL A 44 -13.87 -24.49 -27.39
C VAL A 44 -14.92 -23.46 -27.81
N SER A 45 -16.18 -23.75 -27.49
CA SER A 45 -17.31 -22.83 -27.72
C SER A 45 -17.08 -21.47 -27.06
N SER A 46 -17.56 -20.39 -27.69
CA SER A 46 -17.41 -19.03 -27.14
C SER A 46 -18.03 -18.87 -25.75
N GLY A 47 -19.08 -19.65 -25.44
CA GLY A 47 -19.67 -19.70 -24.10
C GLY A 47 -18.70 -20.23 -23.05
N ASN A 48 -17.97 -21.31 -23.36
CA ASN A 48 -16.96 -21.87 -22.47
C ASN A 48 -15.77 -20.94 -22.27
N VAL A 49 -15.36 -20.22 -23.32
CA VAL A 49 -14.30 -19.18 -23.23
C VAL A 49 -14.72 -18.06 -22.28
N LEU A 50 -15.98 -17.60 -22.35
CA LEU A 50 -16.50 -16.56 -21.46
C LEU A 50 -16.54 -17.02 -20.00
N VAL A 51 -17.03 -18.25 -19.75
CA VAL A 51 -17.06 -18.84 -18.41
C VAL A 51 -15.64 -18.96 -17.85
N ALA A 52 -14.68 -19.44 -18.64
CA ALA A 52 -13.28 -19.54 -18.24
C ALA A 52 -12.68 -18.17 -17.87
N GLY A 53 -12.94 -17.14 -18.68
CA GLY A 53 -12.47 -15.78 -18.42
C GLY A 53 -13.06 -15.18 -17.13
N ILE A 54 -14.36 -15.37 -16.87
CA ILE A 54 -15.02 -14.88 -15.65
C ILE A 54 -14.50 -15.63 -14.43
N THR A 55 -14.48 -16.97 -14.47
CA THR A 55 -14.01 -17.80 -13.36
C THR A 55 -12.54 -17.53 -13.05
N GLY A 56 -11.68 -17.43 -14.07
CA GLY A 56 -10.27 -17.09 -13.91
C GLY A 56 -10.06 -15.70 -13.31
N SER A 57 -10.84 -14.70 -13.74
CA SER A 57 -10.79 -13.35 -13.16
C SER A 57 -11.18 -13.35 -11.67
N VAL A 58 -12.24 -14.08 -11.30
CA VAL A 58 -12.71 -14.18 -9.91
C VAL A 58 -11.68 -14.91 -9.05
N ALA A 59 -11.16 -16.04 -9.53
CA ALA A 59 -10.12 -16.80 -8.84
C ALA A 59 -8.85 -15.97 -8.62
N GLY A 60 -8.40 -15.22 -9.64
CA GLY A 60 -7.25 -14.32 -9.55
C GLY A 60 -7.47 -13.21 -8.52
N ALA A 61 -8.64 -12.56 -8.52
CA ALA A 61 -8.97 -11.53 -7.54
C ALA A 61 -9.01 -12.06 -6.10
N MET A 62 -9.61 -13.24 -5.88
CA MET A 62 -9.64 -13.89 -4.56
C MET A 62 -8.24 -14.29 -4.09
N SER A 63 -7.39 -14.81 -4.98
CA SER A 63 -6.01 -15.17 -4.67
C SER A 63 -5.19 -13.95 -4.25
N MET A 64 -5.32 -12.81 -4.95
CA MET A 64 -4.64 -11.57 -4.57
C MET A 64 -5.12 -11.03 -3.21
N ALA A 65 -6.43 -11.08 -2.95
CA ALA A 65 -6.98 -10.65 -1.67
C ALA A 65 -6.49 -11.53 -0.52
N ALA A 66 -6.46 -12.85 -0.73
CA ALA A 66 -5.93 -13.80 0.26
C ALA A 66 -4.44 -13.58 0.51
N GLY A 67 -3.64 -13.37 -0.55
CA GLY A 67 -2.21 -13.10 -0.43
C GLY A 67 -1.91 -11.83 0.37
N GLU A 68 -2.65 -10.74 0.12
CA GLU A 68 -2.49 -9.50 0.87
C GLU A 68 -2.94 -9.67 2.34
N TYR A 69 -4.05 -10.38 2.59
CA TYR A 69 -4.49 -10.69 3.95
C TYR A 69 -3.41 -11.45 4.74
N VAL A 70 -2.86 -12.52 4.15
CA VAL A 70 -1.79 -13.31 4.76
C VAL A 70 -0.54 -12.45 4.99
N SER A 71 -0.17 -11.60 4.02
CA SER A 71 0.97 -10.69 4.17
C SER A 71 0.77 -9.72 5.34
N VAL A 72 -0.42 -9.12 5.48
CA VAL A 72 -0.72 -8.20 6.58
C VAL A 72 -0.80 -8.93 7.92
N SER A 73 -1.38 -10.14 7.97
CA SER A 73 -1.39 -10.93 9.20
C SER A 73 0.01 -11.34 9.62
N SER A 74 0.87 -11.76 8.69
CA SER A 74 2.26 -12.10 9.00
C SER A 74 3.07 -10.88 9.47
N GLN A 75 2.81 -9.68 8.92
CA GLN A 75 3.38 -8.44 9.46
C GLN A 75 2.89 -8.17 10.88
N ALA A 76 1.59 -8.33 11.14
CA ALA A 76 1.01 -8.18 12.47
C ALA A 76 1.67 -9.12 13.50
N ASP A 77 1.85 -10.38 13.12
CA ASP A 77 2.45 -11.39 13.98
C ASP A 77 3.93 -11.08 14.23
N THR A 78 4.65 -10.60 13.22
CA THR A 78 6.04 -10.15 13.35
C THR A 78 6.15 -8.95 14.29
N GLU A 79 5.32 -7.93 14.09
CA GLU A 79 5.25 -6.74 14.96
C GLU A 79 4.91 -7.12 16.40
N ASN A 80 3.97 -8.05 16.62
CA ASN A 80 3.62 -8.54 17.95
C ASN A 80 4.76 -9.32 18.61
N ALA A 81 5.49 -10.12 17.84
CA ALA A 81 6.65 -10.87 18.32
C ALA A 81 7.79 -9.92 18.71
N ASP A 82 8.04 -8.88 17.92
CA ASP A 82 9.02 -7.84 18.20
C ASP A 82 8.61 -7.04 19.45
N LEU A 83 7.33 -6.64 19.56
CA LEU A 83 6.79 -6.01 20.78
C LEU A 83 6.97 -6.87 22.03
N ALA A 84 6.77 -8.18 21.92
CA ALA A 84 6.96 -9.11 23.03
C ALA A 84 8.44 -9.27 23.42
N ARG A 85 9.34 -9.21 22.44
CA ARG A 85 10.79 -9.23 22.66
C ARG A 85 11.25 -7.95 23.38
N GLU A 86 10.87 -6.80 22.85
CA GLU A 86 11.21 -5.48 23.42
C GLU A 86 10.74 -5.35 24.86
N ARG A 87 9.52 -5.82 25.16
CA ARG A 87 9.00 -5.87 26.54
C ARG A 87 9.86 -6.70 27.47
N ARG A 88 10.43 -7.81 26.99
CA ARG A 88 11.31 -8.65 27.80
C ARG A 88 12.65 -7.98 28.02
N GLU A 89 13.22 -7.36 27.01
CA GLU A 89 14.51 -6.65 27.08
C GLU A 89 14.41 -5.48 28.07
N LEU A 90 13.34 -4.67 28.00
CA LEU A 90 13.04 -3.61 28.97
C LEU A 90 12.91 -4.11 30.43
N LEU A 91 12.45 -5.35 30.64
CA LEU A 91 12.33 -5.94 31.98
C LEU A 91 13.64 -6.57 32.47
N GLN A 92 14.46 -7.09 31.55
CA GLN A 92 15.68 -7.83 31.87
C GLN A 92 16.86 -6.89 32.09
N ASP A 93 17.03 -5.87 31.26
CA ASP A 93 18.15 -4.94 31.35
C ASP A 93 17.75 -3.50 30.96
N PRO A 94 17.02 -2.80 31.83
CA PRO A 94 16.59 -1.42 31.56
C PRO A 94 17.75 -0.43 31.41
N GLU A 95 18.93 -0.72 31.99
CA GLU A 95 20.10 0.15 31.84
C GLU A 95 20.73 0.04 30.45
N LEU A 96 20.76 -1.17 29.88
CA LEU A 96 21.21 -1.38 28.50
C LEU A 96 20.28 -0.70 27.51
N GLU A 97 18.96 -0.85 27.68
CA GLU A 97 17.95 -0.21 26.82
C GLU A 97 18.04 1.32 26.85
N LEU A 98 18.36 1.90 28.00
CA LEU A 98 18.60 3.35 28.12
C LEU A 98 19.80 3.82 27.30
N LYS A 99 20.87 3.03 27.31
CA LYS A 99 22.08 3.32 26.52
C LYS A 99 21.81 3.16 25.03
N GLU A 100 21.02 2.17 24.64
CA GLU A 100 20.60 1.96 23.26
C GLU A 100 19.76 3.14 22.75
N LEU A 101 18.73 3.54 23.49
CA LEU A 101 17.90 4.69 23.15
C LEU A 101 18.71 6.00 23.10
N GLN A 102 19.62 6.19 24.06
CA GLN A 102 20.56 7.33 24.02
C GLN A 102 21.41 7.31 22.75
N ALA A 103 21.97 6.15 22.37
CA ALA A 103 22.79 6.01 21.17
C ALA A 103 22.01 6.33 19.90
N ILE A 104 20.74 5.89 19.80
CA ILE A 104 19.84 6.23 18.69
C ILE A 104 19.69 7.75 18.56
N TYR A 105 19.48 8.47 19.67
CA TYR A 105 19.35 9.92 19.61
C TYR A 105 20.67 10.65 19.32
N VAL A 106 21.80 10.11 19.77
CA VAL A 106 23.13 10.63 19.39
C VAL A 106 23.36 10.48 17.89
N ASP A 107 23.05 9.33 17.32
CA ASP A 107 23.16 9.08 15.87
C ASP A 107 22.24 10.01 15.05
N ARG A 108 21.05 10.30 15.58
CA ARG A 108 20.13 11.31 15.02
C ARG A 108 20.61 12.76 15.19
N GLY A 109 21.77 12.98 15.82
CA GLY A 109 22.45 14.28 15.90
C GLY A 109 22.29 15.01 17.24
N LEU A 110 21.72 14.39 18.28
CA LEU A 110 21.68 15.01 19.61
C LEU A 110 23.06 14.93 20.29
N LYS A 111 23.41 15.97 21.04
CA LYS A 111 24.58 15.91 21.94
C LYS A 111 24.33 14.85 23.01
N SER A 112 25.36 14.08 23.38
CA SER A 112 25.24 12.95 24.32
C SER A 112 24.49 13.29 25.63
N ASN A 113 24.78 14.45 26.24
CA ASN A 113 24.10 14.88 27.47
C ASN A 113 22.60 15.14 27.27
N LEU A 114 22.20 15.66 26.11
CA LEU A 114 20.79 15.91 25.79
C LEU A 114 20.11 14.60 25.41
N ALA A 115 20.76 13.74 24.62
CA ALA A 115 20.27 12.42 24.25
C ALA A 115 19.97 11.55 25.48
N LYS A 116 20.85 11.60 26.50
CA LYS A 116 20.64 10.90 27.77
C LYS A 116 19.38 11.39 28.48
N GLN A 117 19.21 12.72 28.61
CA GLN A 117 18.03 13.31 29.24
C GLN A 117 16.74 12.96 28.48
N VAL A 118 16.79 12.94 27.15
CA VAL A 118 15.65 12.53 26.33
C VAL A 118 15.33 11.05 26.55
N ALA A 119 16.33 10.17 26.55
CA ALA A 119 16.15 8.73 26.79
C ALA A 119 15.55 8.46 28.18
N GLU A 120 16.10 9.07 29.24
CA GLU A 120 15.57 8.97 30.61
C GLU A 120 14.11 9.42 30.70
N GLN A 121 13.77 10.57 30.11
CA GLN A 121 12.40 11.08 30.11
C GLN A 121 11.44 10.16 29.35
N LEU A 122 11.84 9.65 28.18
CA LEU A 122 11.02 8.75 27.37
C LEU A 122 10.81 7.39 28.04
N MET A 123 11.84 6.84 28.68
CA MET A 123 11.74 5.58 29.41
C MET A 123 10.89 5.71 30.68
N SER A 124 10.96 6.85 31.38
CA SER A 124 10.13 7.10 32.58
C SER A 124 8.63 7.21 32.27
N GLY A 125 8.27 7.61 31.04
CA GLY A 125 6.89 7.74 30.60
C GLY A 125 6.33 6.46 29.99
N ASN A 126 6.79 6.12 28.78
CA ASN A 126 6.33 4.94 28.05
C ASN A 126 7.49 4.35 27.24
N ALA A 127 8.36 3.62 27.94
CA ALA A 127 9.56 3.01 27.37
C ALA A 127 9.26 2.18 26.11
N LEU A 128 8.17 1.40 26.12
CA LEU A 128 7.78 0.60 24.96
C LEU A 128 7.36 1.46 23.77
N ALA A 129 6.61 2.56 23.99
CA ALA A 129 6.24 3.46 22.89
C ALA A 129 7.42 4.27 22.36
N ALA A 130 8.41 4.56 23.21
CA ALA A 130 9.63 5.27 22.84
C ALA A 130 10.50 4.43 21.88
N GLN A 131 10.53 3.10 22.07
CA GLN A 131 11.30 2.22 21.20
C GLN A 131 10.55 1.85 19.90
N VAL A 132 9.26 1.52 19.99
CA VAL A 132 8.58 0.82 18.87
C VAL A 132 7.93 1.77 17.86
N GLY A 133 7.56 2.99 18.25
CA GLY A 133 6.90 3.94 17.34
C GLY A 133 5.47 3.50 16.96
N ASN A 134 4.50 4.41 17.09
CA ASN A 134 3.08 4.06 17.01
C ASN A 134 2.57 3.90 15.56
N ALA A 135 2.45 2.67 15.05
CA ALA A 135 1.83 2.37 13.75
C ALA A 135 0.49 1.61 13.90
N ASN A 136 -0.55 2.06 13.19
CA ASN A 136 -1.92 1.53 13.32
C ASN A 136 -2.28 0.55 12.18
N LEU A 137 -2.12 -0.75 12.44
CA LEU A 137 -2.34 -1.84 11.49
C LEU A 137 -3.81 -2.05 11.06
N LEU A 138 -4.76 -1.73 11.94
CA LEU A 138 -6.21 -1.82 11.70
C LEU A 138 -6.69 -1.01 10.48
N LYS A 139 -5.99 0.08 10.14
CA LYS A 139 -6.30 0.91 8.96
C LYS A 139 -5.93 0.22 7.64
N GLY A 140 -4.97 -0.72 7.65
CA GLY A 140 -4.61 -1.52 6.49
C GLY A 140 -5.69 -2.54 6.15
N ILE A 141 -6.11 -3.31 7.16
CA ILE A 141 -7.12 -4.37 7.03
C ILE A 141 -8.46 -3.81 6.52
N LEU A 142 -8.96 -2.74 7.13
CA LEU A 142 -10.20 -2.08 6.69
C LEU A 142 -10.16 -1.56 5.24
N ARG A 143 -8.97 -1.20 4.73
CA ARG A 143 -8.81 -0.68 3.36
C ARG A 143 -8.76 -1.79 2.32
N ILE A 144 -8.11 -2.91 2.63
CA ILE A 144 -8.00 -4.05 1.72
C ILE A 144 -9.38 -4.67 1.48
N THR A 145 -10.15 -4.88 2.56
CA THR A 145 -11.51 -5.41 2.46
C THR A 145 -12.44 -4.45 1.71
N PHE A 146 -12.31 -3.14 1.93
CA PHE A 146 -13.14 -2.13 1.24
C PHE A 146 -12.87 -2.07 -0.27
N TRP A 147 -11.61 -1.99 -0.68
CA TRP A 147 -11.27 -1.89 -2.11
C TRP A 147 -11.41 -3.21 -2.86
N GLY A 148 -11.17 -4.36 -2.21
CA GLY A 148 -11.43 -5.68 -2.78
C GLY A 148 -12.90 -5.87 -3.16
N ILE A 149 -13.82 -5.50 -2.27
CA ILE A 149 -15.27 -5.58 -2.52
C ILE A 149 -15.72 -4.55 -3.58
N LEU A 150 -15.21 -3.31 -3.52
CA LEU A 150 -15.60 -2.25 -4.46
C LEU A 150 -15.11 -2.51 -5.89
N ALA A 151 -13.89 -3.03 -6.06
CA ALA A 151 -13.34 -3.40 -7.37
C ALA A 151 -14.12 -4.55 -8.01
N MET A 152 -14.66 -5.48 -7.22
CA MET A 152 -15.52 -6.57 -7.69
C MET A 152 -16.94 -6.07 -8.03
N GLY A 153 -17.49 -5.10 -7.28
CA GLY A 153 -18.86 -4.60 -7.46
C GLY A 153 -19.09 -3.69 -8.68
N HIS A 154 -18.06 -3.01 -9.20
CA HIS A 154 -18.23 -2.07 -10.33
C HIS A 154 -18.36 -2.76 -11.70
N ARG A 155 -18.31 -4.10 -11.77
CA ARG A 155 -18.49 -4.85 -13.03
C ARG A 155 -19.96 -5.18 -13.35
N ILE A 156 -20.91 -4.75 -12.51
CA ILE A 156 -22.36 -4.95 -12.71
C ILE A 156 -23.11 -3.61 -12.59
N ARG A 157 -22.90 -2.70 -13.56
CA ARG A 157 -23.88 -1.66 -13.93
C ARG A 157 -23.50 -1.08 -15.29
N GLY A 158 -24.10 -1.63 -16.33
CA GLY A 158 -24.00 -1.06 -17.67
C GLY A 158 -24.63 0.32 -17.73
N LYS A 159 -23.97 1.26 -18.41
CA LYS A 159 -24.62 2.35 -19.15
C LYS A 159 -23.83 2.67 -20.41
N ASN A 160 -24.34 2.12 -21.51
CA ASN A 160 -24.54 2.75 -22.82
C ASN A 160 -23.46 3.68 -23.35
N PHE A 161 -22.63 3.07 -24.20
CA PHE A 161 -21.86 3.70 -25.25
C PHE A 161 -22.79 4.50 -26.20
N ARG A 162 -22.71 5.84 -26.17
CA ARG A 162 -23.18 6.70 -27.26
C ARG A 162 -21.97 7.39 -27.90
N ARG A 163 -21.75 7.07 -29.17
CA ARG A 163 -20.78 7.69 -30.09
C ARG A 163 -21.10 9.17 -30.36
N SER A 164 -20.05 9.99 -30.43
CA SER A 164 -19.79 11.12 -31.37
C SER A 164 -18.79 12.07 -30.66
N ARG A 165 -17.78 12.68 -31.27
CA ARG A 165 -17.57 13.10 -32.66
C ARG A 165 -16.06 13.35 -32.88
N ILE A 166 -15.59 13.02 -34.07
CA ILE A 166 -14.28 13.35 -34.68
C ILE A 166 -14.10 14.89 -34.71
N ASN A 167 -12.93 15.46 -34.32
CA ASN A 167 -12.08 16.32 -35.19
C ASN A 167 -10.90 17.07 -34.49
N ARG A 168 -9.74 16.96 -35.16
CA ARG A 168 -8.55 17.86 -35.34
C ARG A 168 -7.57 18.18 -34.22
N SER A 169 -6.36 17.65 -34.46
CA SER A 169 -5.03 18.01 -33.92
C SER A 169 -4.59 19.44 -34.31
N PRO A 170 -3.92 20.21 -33.43
CA PRO A 170 -3.49 21.59 -33.69
C PRO A 170 -1.98 21.74 -33.93
N TYR A 171 -1.32 20.86 -34.70
CA TYR A 171 0.10 21.03 -35.01
C TYR A 171 0.41 20.93 -36.50
N LYS A 172 0.24 22.06 -37.20
CA LYS A 172 0.95 22.40 -38.44
C LYS A 172 0.88 23.91 -38.59
N ASN A 173 2.04 24.58 -38.44
CA ASN A 173 2.44 25.79 -39.16
C ASN A 173 3.69 26.41 -38.48
N TYR A 174 4.87 25.84 -38.75
CA TYR A 174 6.11 26.61 -38.60
C TYR A 174 6.37 27.38 -39.89
N ARG A 175 6.22 28.68 -39.70
CA ARG A 175 6.46 29.85 -40.54
C ARG A 175 7.74 29.75 -41.38
N LEU A 176 7.57 29.89 -42.70
CA LEU A 176 8.61 30.25 -43.65
C LEU A 176 9.14 31.66 -43.35
N SER A 177 10.46 31.80 -43.19
CA SER A 177 11.17 33.07 -43.22
C SER A 177 12.27 33.02 -44.28
N ARG A 178 11.99 33.69 -45.41
CA ARG A 178 12.85 34.59 -46.22
C ARG A 178 14.36 34.25 -46.27
N PHE A 179 14.86 33.79 -47.43
CA PHE A 179 15.53 34.58 -48.52
C PHE A 179 17.06 34.34 -48.47
N PRO A 180 17.85 34.58 -49.55
CA PRO A 180 17.74 35.58 -50.62
C PRO A 180 17.04 35.13 -51.90
#